data_AF-A0A1M6WJ04-F1
#
_entry.id   AF-A0A1M6WJ04-F1
#
_cell.length_a   1.000
_cell.length_b   1.000
_cell.length_c   1.000
_cell.angle_alpha   90.00
_cell.angle_beta   90.00
_cell.angle_gamma   90.00
#
_symmetry.space_group_name_H-M   'P 1'
#
loop_
_entity.id
_entity.type
_entity.pdbx_description
1 polymer ?
#
loop_
_entity_poly.entity_id
_entity_poly.type
_entity_poly.pdbx_seq_one_letter_code
_entity_poly.pdbx_strand_id
1 'polypeptide(L)'
;EDFVPLAGELEEVTEISWRSADQLAVLGRREAGTDQVFLVGLDGGTPPSSAGNSVTGLVTISGAPGQPLVAGTDDGNIWISNDRLNWQNVVEGSSPTFPG
;
A
#
# COMPACT_ATOMS: atom_id res chain seq x y z
N GLU A 1 16.40 5.23 23.66
CA GLU A 1 15.46 5.89 22.74
C GLU A 1 14.26 4.97 22.60
N ASP A 2 13.04 5.49 22.75
CA ASP A 2 11.82 4.69 22.62
C ASP A 2 11.30 4.81 21.18
N PHE A 3 11.06 3.67 20.53
CA PHE A 3 10.46 3.63 19.20
C PHE A 3 8.95 3.83 19.30
N VAL A 4 8.39 4.67 18.41
CA VAL A 4 6.95 4.80 18.25
C VAL A 4 6.49 3.81 17.18
N PRO A 5 5.55 2.90 17.47
CA PRO A 5 5.05 1.96 16.48
C PRO A 5 4.22 2.70 15.42
N LEU A 6 4.46 2.38 14.15
CA LEU A 6 3.63 2.83 13.05
C LEU A 6 2.62 1.73 12.69
N ALA A 7 1.45 2.14 12.19
CA ALA A 7 0.42 1.21 11.74
C ALA A 7 0.03 0.13 12.75
N GLY A 8 0.02 0.44 14.05
CA GLY A 8 -0.28 -0.52 15.12
C GLY A 8 -1.69 -1.14 15.09
N GLU A 9 -2.54 -0.70 14.18
CA GLU A 9 -3.86 -1.29 13.92
C GLU A 9 -3.81 -2.47 12.93
N LEU A 10 -2.69 -2.67 12.23
CA LEU A 10 -2.50 -3.77 11.30
C LEU A 10 -2.05 -5.02 12.06
N GLU A 11 -2.73 -6.13 11.82
CA GLU A 11 -2.36 -7.44 12.37
C GLU A 11 -1.19 -8.05 11.59
N GLU A 12 -1.16 -7.80 10.27
CA GLU A 12 -0.13 -8.32 9.38
C GLU A 12 0.28 -7.27 8.35
N VAL A 13 1.57 -7.28 8.02
CA VAL A 13 2.19 -6.46 6.99
C VAL A 13 2.91 -7.38 6.01
N THR A 14 2.51 -7.30 4.75
CA THR A 14 3.03 -8.12 3.65
C THR A 14 4.15 -7.42 2.91
N GLU A 15 3.97 -6.13 2.58
CA GLU A 15 4.97 -5.33 1.89
C GLU A 15 4.84 -3.84 2.25
N ILE A 16 5.95 -3.11 2.12
CA ILE A 16 6.02 -1.66 2.37
C ILE A 16 6.73 -0.99 1.20
N SER A 17 6.22 0.17 0.78
CA SER A 17 6.88 1.04 -0.20
C SER A 17 6.81 2.50 0.21
N TRP A 18 7.81 3.28 -0.20
CA TRP A 18 7.81 4.73 0.03
C TRP A 18 6.82 5.43 -0.89
N ARG A 19 5.95 6.27 -0.32
CA ARG A 19 5.05 7.12 -1.12
C ARG A 19 5.55 8.56 -1.21
N SER A 20 6.09 9.09 -0.12
CA SER A 20 6.72 10.41 -0.01
C SER A 20 7.72 10.38 1.14
N ALA A 21 8.43 11.47 1.39
CA ALA A 21 9.42 11.55 2.48
C ALA A 21 8.83 11.30 3.89
N ASP A 22 7.51 11.42 4.04
CA ASP A 22 6.76 11.39 5.30
C ASP A 22 5.61 10.36 5.32
N GLN A 23 5.46 9.56 4.25
CA GLN A 23 4.35 8.62 4.11
C GLN A 23 4.80 7.31 3.46
N LEU A 24 4.37 6.19 4.04
CA LEU A 24 4.51 4.84 3.51
C LEU A 24 3.19 4.37 2.87
N ALA A 25 3.30 3.56 1.83
CA ALA A 25 2.24 2.67 1.38
C ALA A 25 2.53 1.27 1.94
N VAL A 26 1.57 0.70 2.67
CA VAL A 26 1.72 -0.58 3.37
C VAL A 26 0.65 -1.53 2.88
N LEU A 27 1.05 -2.64 2.26
CA LEU A 27 0.16 -3.75 1.99
C LEU A 27 0.06 -4.61 3.25
N GLY A 28 -1.15 -4.81 3.75
CA GLY A 28 -1.40 -5.64 4.92
C GLY A 28 -2.89 -5.75 5.25
N ARG A 29 -3.20 -6.20 6.46
CA ARG A 29 -4.58 -6.39 6.92
C ARG A 29 -4.78 -6.03 8.39
N ARG A 30 -5.98 -5.57 8.72
CA ARG A 30 -6.47 -5.45 10.10
C ARG A 30 -7.04 -6.78 10.57
N GLU A 31 -7.31 -6.90 11.87
CA GLU A 31 -7.92 -8.08 12.48
C GLU A 31 -9.17 -8.54 11.73
N ALA A 32 -9.18 -9.80 11.31
CA ALA A 32 -10.25 -10.43 10.53
C ALA A 32 -10.61 -9.70 9.20
N GLY A 33 -9.70 -8.85 8.69
CA GLY A 33 -9.85 -8.14 7.43
C GLY A 33 -9.20 -8.86 6.24
N THR A 34 -9.41 -8.32 5.05
CA THR A 34 -8.67 -8.72 3.84
C THR A 34 -7.45 -7.84 3.64
N ASP A 35 -6.49 -8.35 2.86
CA ASP A 35 -5.34 -7.55 2.43
C ASP A 35 -5.79 -6.32 1.64
N GLN A 36 -5.20 -5.18 1.97
CA GLN A 36 -5.40 -3.91 1.32
C GLN A 36 -4.18 -3.01 1.49
N VAL A 37 -4.10 -1.95 0.69
CA VAL A 37 -3.04 -0.95 0.83
C VAL A 37 -3.51 0.15 1.79
N PHE A 38 -2.69 0.44 2.79
CA PHE A 38 -2.85 1.54 3.73
C PHE A 38 -1.80 2.61 3.51
N LEU A 39 -2.17 3.87 3.77
CA LEU A 39 -1.26 4.99 3.86
C LEU A 39 -0.95 5.26 5.32
N VAL A 40 0.33 5.26 5.64
CA VAL A 40 0.83 5.36 7.02
C VAL A 40 1.75 6.57 7.10
N GLY A 41 1.40 7.54 7.93
CA GLY A 41 2.27 8.68 8.24
C GLY A 41 3.41 8.27 9.17
N LEU A 42 4.56 8.94 9.06
CA LEU A 42 5.71 8.72 9.94
C LEU A 42 5.66 9.52 11.25
N ASP A 43 4.58 10.26 11.47
CA ASP A 43 4.37 11.08 12.67
C ASP A 43 4.01 10.24 13.91
N GLY A 44 3.67 8.97 13.73
CA GLY A 44 3.34 8.01 14.79
C GLY A 44 2.01 8.29 15.52
N GLY A 45 1.33 9.38 15.18
CA GLY A 45 0.05 9.79 15.78
C GLY A 45 -1.13 9.68 14.82
N THR A 46 -0.89 9.71 13.51
CA THR A 46 -1.97 9.63 12.51
C THR A 46 -2.35 8.18 12.22
N PRO A 47 -3.62 7.77 12.43
CA PRO A 47 -4.10 6.44 12.08
C PRO A 47 -3.93 6.09 10.59
N PRO A 48 -3.65 4.82 10.25
CA PRO A 48 -3.61 4.38 8.86
C PRO A 48 -4.94 4.59 8.13
N SER A 49 -4.89 5.16 6.93
CA SER A 49 -6.04 5.30 6.05
C SER A 49 -5.93 4.37 4.84
N SER A 50 -7.03 3.81 4.36
CA SER A 50 -7.00 2.99 3.14
C SER A 50 -6.58 3.81 1.91
N ALA A 51 -5.82 3.20 1.01
CA ALA A 51 -5.31 3.82 -0.23
C ALA A 51 -6.26 3.60 -1.44
N GLY A 52 -7.54 3.34 -1.18
CA GLY A 52 -8.59 3.22 -2.19
C GLY A 52 -9.60 2.13 -1.83
N ASN A 53 -10.36 1.67 -2.82
CA ASN A 53 -11.18 0.46 -2.71
C ASN A 53 -10.31 -0.80 -2.55
N SER A 54 -10.87 -1.85 -1.95
CA SER A 54 -10.16 -3.14 -1.86
C SER A 54 -9.98 -3.76 -3.24
N VAL A 55 -8.77 -4.22 -3.52
CA VAL A 55 -8.43 -5.08 -4.66
C VAL A 55 -8.17 -6.47 -4.12
N THR A 56 -8.83 -7.47 -4.68
CA THR A 56 -8.67 -8.87 -4.25
C THR A 56 -7.31 -9.43 -4.68
N GLY A 57 -6.69 -10.23 -3.83
CA GLY A 57 -5.47 -10.98 -4.18
C GLY A 57 -4.21 -10.12 -4.27
N LEU A 58 -4.17 -8.94 -3.64
CA LEU A 58 -2.98 -8.10 -3.61
C LEU A 58 -1.78 -8.85 -3.00
N VAL A 59 -0.67 -8.86 -3.73
CA VAL A 59 0.58 -9.50 -3.30
C VAL A 59 1.77 -8.56 -3.31
N THR A 60 1.71 -7.47 -4.09
CA THR A 60 2.79 -6.48 -4.13
C THR A 60 2.31 -5.03 -4.17
N ILE A 61 3.13 -4.10 -3.68
CA ILE A 61 2.89 -2.66 -3.74
C ILE A 61 4.18 -1.87 -4.03
N SER A 62 4.09 -0.93 -4.97
CA SER A 62 5.16 -0.01 -5.32
C SER A 62 4.65 1.42 -5.32
N GLY A 63 5.45 2.31 -4.74
CA GLY A 63 5.21 3.74 -4.72
C GLY A 63 6.50 4.51 -4.95
N ALA A 64 6.35 5.78 -5.35
CA ALA A 64 7.42 6.75 -5.39
C ALA A 64 6.85 8.17 -5.24
N PRO A 65 7.65 9.15 -4.77
CA PRO A 65 7.23 10.55 -4.67
C PRO A 65 6.68 11.08 -6.00
N GLY A 66 5.44 11.59 -5.96
CA GLY A 66 4.77 12.18 -7.13
C GLY A 66 4.33 11.17 -8.20
N GLN A 67 4.53 9.87 -7.98
CA GLN A 67 4.08 8.81 -8.88
C GLN A 67 2.76 8.18 -8.37
N PRO A 68 1.97 7.57 -9.27
CA PRO A 68 0.85 6.72 -8.88
C PRO A 68 1.30 5.54 -8.02
N LEU A 69 0.41 5.01 -7.19
CA LEU A 69 0.66 3.70 -6.57
C LEU A 69 0.39 2.60 -7.58
N VAL A 70 1.21 1.56 -7.55
CA VAL A 70 1.07 0.40 -8.44
C VAL A 70 1.09 -0.86 -7.59
N ALA A 71 0.10 -1.71 -7.76
CA ALA A 71 -0.03 -2.95 -7.01
C ALA A 71 -0.12 -4.15 -7.96
N GLY A 72 0.44 -5.28 -7.54
CA GLY A 72 0.29 -6.56 -8.23
C GLY A 72 -0.63 -7.50 -7.47
N THR A 73 -1.39 -8.31 -8.20
CA THR A 73 -2.25 -9.37 -7.64
C THR A 73 -1.73 -10.78 -7.97
N ASP A 74 -2.15 -11.76 -7.19
CA ASP A 74 -1.78 -13.18 -7.33
C ASP A 74 -2.23 -13.81 -8.65
N ASP A 75 -3.32 -13.29 -9.23
CA ASP A 75 -3.83 -13.66 -10.55
C ASP A 75 -3.05 -13.01 -11.71
N GLY A 76 -2.00 -12.26 -11.41
CA GLY A 76 -1.10 -11.68 -12.40
C GLY A 76 -1.63 -10.41 -13.03
N ASN A 77 -2.36 -9.56 -12.30
CA ASN A 77 -2.78 -8.25 -12.76
C ASN A 77 -2.05 -7.10 -12.05
N ILE A 78 -1.83 -6.01 -12.80
CA ILE A 78 -1.33 -4.73 -12.28
C ILE A 78 -2.48 -3.74 -12.15
N TRP A 79 -2.55 -3.14 -10.97
CA TRP A 79 -3.51 -2.10 -10.61
C TRP A 79 -2.78 -0.79 -10.33
N ILE A 80 -3.35 0.33 -10.79
CA ILE A 80 -2.82 1.67 -10.54
C ILE A 80 -3.84 2.52 -9.79
N SER A 81 -3.37 3.30 -8.81
CA SER A 81 -4.15 4.32 -8.11
C SER A 81 -3.47 5.69 -8.22
N ASN A 82 -4.12 6.61 -8.95
CA ASN A 82 -3.63 7.98 -9.17
C ASN A 82 -4.09 8.95 -8.09
N ASP A 83 -5.25 8.71 -7.50
CA ASP A 83 -5.96 9.64 -6.60
C ASP A 83 -6.14 9.09 -5.18
N ARG A 84 -5.58 7.91 -4.87
CA ARG A 84 -5.77 7.18 -3.60
C ARG A 84 -7.22 6.75 -3.33
N LEU A 85 -8.11 6.88 -4.30
CA LEU A 85 -9.54 6.58 -4.12
C LEU A 85 -9.97 5.40 -4.98
N ASN A 86 -9.40 5.26 -6.18
CA ASN A 86 -9.83 4.25 -7.14
C ASN A 86 -8.65 3.50 -7.74
N TRP A 87 -8.64 2.18 -7.53
CA TRP A 87 -7.73 1.28 -8.24
C TRP A 87 -8.30 0.94 -9.62
N GLN A 88 -7.42 0.96 -10.61
CA GLN A 88 -7.73 0.61 -12.00
C GLN A 88 -6.80 -0.50 -12.47
N ASN A 89 -7.36 -1.60 -12.96
CA ASN A 89 -6.57 -2.62 -13.65
C ASN A 89 -6.09 -2.04 -14.98
N VAL A 90 -4.78 -2.14 -15.24
CA VAL A 90 -4.16 -1.51 -16.41
C VAL A 90 -3.46 -2.49 -17.34
N VAL A 91 -2.89 -3.58 -16.82
CA VAL A 91 -2.13 -4.56 -17.60
C VAL A 91 -1.97 -5.86 -16.82
N GLU A 92 -1.67 -6.96 -17.50
CA GLU A 92 -1.20 -8.19 -16.88
C GLU A 92 0.27 -8.05 -16.42
N GLY A 93 0.57 -8.55 -15.23
CA GLY A 93 1.86 -8.54 -14.53
C GLY A 93 1.67 -8.65 -13.01
N SER A 94 2.70 -9.00 -12.24
CA SER A 94 2.57 -9.21 -10.78
C SER A 94 3.64 -8.53 -9.92
N SER A 95 4.67 -7.92 -10.53
CA SER A 95 5.81 -7.35 -9.81
C SER A 95 6.20 -5.98 -10.37
N PRO A 96 5.40 -4.94 -10.11
CA PRO A 96 5.73 -3.58 -10.51
C PRO A 96 6.87 -3.04 -9.65
N THR A 97 7.88 -2.47 -10.29
CA THR A 97 8.97 -1.76 -9.62
C THR A 97 9.11 -0.39 -10.25
N PHE A 98 9.04 0.66 -9.43
CA PHE A 98 9.55 1.96 -9.86
C PHE A 98 11.09 1.95 -9.82
N PRO A 99 11.78 2.38 -10.88
CA PRO A 99 13.21 2.61 -10.80
C PRO A 99 13.45 3.75 -9.79
N GLY A 100 14.10 3.41 -8.68
CA GLY A 100 14.64 4.36 -7.69
C GLY A 100 16.13 4.53 -7.91
#